data_AF-A0A838EDJ1-F1
#
_entry.id   AF-A0A838EDJ1-F1
#
_cell.length_a   1.000
_cell.length_b   1.000
_cell.length_c   1.000
_cell.angle_alpha   90.00
_cell.angle_beta   90.00
_cell.angle_gamma   90.00
#
_symmetry.space_group_name_H-M   'P 1'
#
loop_
_entity.id
_entity.type
_entity.pdbx_description
1 polymer ?
#
loop_
_entity_poly.entity_id
_entity_poly.type
_entity_poly.pdbx_seq_one_letter_code
_entity_poly.pdbx_strand_id
1 'polypeptide(L)'
;MFKPLRFNELLKAVPGLAHLQLTPQAAHHAKSQTYVRVREQIEVDSKRSPNHGGKEGHVHERIKEDITIERQKGKKVTQVHGQIVKDIDVTRKAGHDEVTETTTLQHVHATVFGIAEVEMTPPHPPREDTPLYMRTHHRLVITLDTPCAICGVRHSTLSNPRENPFHAQAIETHHYPVERSLLNACDPRKLGVVFPQVKDRKSMEAFIDSEENLMVLCDIHHRHPHYGIHHILAQDFFVQPFLFNGYQVVADLEDAKKVMVANERVIRSHQSKK
;
A
#
# COMPACT_ATOMS: atom_id res chain seq x y z
N MET A 1 4.09 -18.19 -22.55
CA MET A 1 2.66 -18.28 -22.19
C MET A 1 2.59 -18.25 -20.66
N PHE A 2 2.49 -17.06 -20.07
CA PHE A 2 2.26 -16.95 -18.62
C PHE A 2 0.85 -17.48 -18.37
N LYS A 3 0.74 -18.71 -17.85
CA LYS A 3 -0.51 -19.12 -17.20
C LYS A 3 -0.78 -18.06 -16.13
N PRO A 4 -2.04 -17.64 -15.89
CA PRO A 4 -2.35 -16.85 -14.71
C PRO A 4 -1.66 -17.54 -13.53
N LEU A 5 -1.04 -16.78 -12.64
CA LEU A 5 -0.55 -17.27 -11.35
C LEU A 5 -1.75 -17.81 -10.57
N ARG A 6 -2.32 -18.94 -11.02
CA ARG A 6 -3.07 -19.86 -10.19
C ARG A 6 -2.06 -20.20 -9.12
N PHE A 7 -2.32 -19.70 -7.92
CA PHE A 7 -1.61 -20.00 -6.69
C PHE A 7 -0.74 -21.25 -6.87
N ASN A 8 0.57 -21.03 -6.94
CA ASN A 8 1.55 -22.09 -7.10
C ASN A 8 1.18 -23.22 -6.13
N GLU A 9 1.02 -24.45 -6.62
CA GLU A 9 0.64 -25.57 -5.75
C GLU A 9 1.63 -25.78 -4.59
N LEU A 10 2.86 -25.29 -4.72
CA LEU A 10 3.85 -25.24 -3.64
C LEU A 10 3.40 -24.40 -2.43
N LEU A 11 2.56 -23.38 -2.61
CA LEU A 11 2.03 -22.58 -1.49
C LEU A 11 0.95 -23.33 -0.68
N LYS A 12 0.32 -24.37 -1.23
CA LYS A 12 -0.56 -25.26 -0.47
C LYS A 12 0.21 -26.23 0.42
N ALA A 13 1.50 -26.43 0.15
CA ALA A 13 2.33 -27.43 0.83
C ALA A 13 3.10 -26.87 2.03
N VAL A 14 2.97 -25.59 2.38
CA VAL A 14 3.66 -24.99 3.54
C VAL A 14 2.95 -25.39 4.84
N PRO A 15 3.54 -26.26 5.68
CA PRO A 15 2.95 -26.63 6.97
C PRO A 15 3.08 -25.43 7.90
N GLY A 16 1.96 -24.79 8.25
CA GLY A 16 1.95 -23.59 9.08
C GLY A 16 0.88 -22.56 8.72
N LEU A 17 0.20 -22.68 7.58
CA LEU A 17 -0.92 -21.79 7.24
C LEU A 17 -2.28 -22.24 7.82
N ALA A 18 -2.33 -23.40 8.49
CA ALA A 18 -3.56 -24.01 9.00
C ALA A 18 -4.11 -23.39 10.31
N HIS A 19 -3.38 -22.49 10.98
CA HIS A 19 -3.76 -21.95 12.30
C HIS A 19 -4.18 -20.47 12.30
N LEU A 20 -4.43 -19.89 11.13
CA LEU A 20 -4.99 -18.53 11.02
C LEU A 20 -6.51 -18.55 11.28
N GLN A 21 -6.90 -18.67 12.56
CA GLN A 21 -8.20 -18.18 12.99
C GLN A 21 -8.19 -16.64 12.88
N LEU A 22 -8.85 -16.15 11.84
CA LEU A 22 -9.04 -14.73 11.52
C LEU A 22 -9.80 -14.04 12.68
N THR A 23 -9.23 -12.98 13.26
CA THR A 23 -9.98 -12.04 14.12
C THR A 23 -10.43 -10.83 13.30
N PRO A 24 -11.65 -10.28 13.52
CA PRO A 24 -12.35 -9.44 12.54
C PRO A 24 -12.09 -7.92 12.63
N GLN A 25 -10.94 -7.46 13.15
CA GLN A 25 -10.86 -6.09 13.69
C GLN A 25 -10.18 -4.99 12.84
N ALA A 26 -10.01 -5.15 11.53
CA ALA A 26 -9.29 -4.15 10.71
C ALA A 26 -10.10 -3.49 9.56
N ALA A 27 -11.43 -3.34 9.69
CA ALA A 27 -12.28 -2.85 8.59
C ALA A 27 -13.17 -1.62 8.90
N HIS A 28 -12.73 -0.74 9.81
CA HIS A 28 -13.43 0.51 10.04
C HIS A 28 -12.44 1.67 9.99
N HIS A 29 -12.67 2.61 9.06
CA HIS A 29 -12.40 4.07 9.12
C HIS A 29 -12.13 4.62 7.71
N ALA A 30 -13.20 4.85 6.94
CA ALA A 30 -13.14 5.64 5.70
C ALA A 30 -14.11 6.82 5.80
N LYS A 31 -13.71 7.93 6.45
CA LYS A 31 -14.42 9.21 6.33
C LYS A 31 -13.48 10.41 6.33
N SER A 32 -13.69 11.25 5.30
CA SER A 32 -13.22 12.62 5.06
C SER A 32 -11.78 12.81 4.59
N GLN A 33 -11.64 13.31 3.36
CA GLN A 33 -10.39 13.78 2.77
C GLN A 33 -9.99 15.10 3.42
N THR A 34 -8.90 15.08 4.20
CA THR A 34 -8.16 16.28 4.60
C THR A 34 -6.75 16.14 4.05
N TYR A 35 -6.37 16.98 3.09
CA TYR A 35 -5.00 17.04 2.60
C TYR A 35 -4.17 17.91 3.56
N VAL A 36 -3.10 17.33 4.13
CA VAL A 36 -2.16 18.07 4.99
C VAL A 36 -0.82 18.09 4.28
N ARG A 37 -0.28 19.29 4.02
CA ARG A 37 1.07 19.47 3.47
C ARG A 37 2.01 19.87 4.60
N VAL A 38 2.88 18.95 5.02
CA VAL A 38 3.90 19.20 6.04
C VAL A 38 5.24 19.44 5.35
N ARG A 39 5.94 20.53 5.71
CA ARG A 39 7.33 20.77 5.29
C ARG A 39 8.21 20.73 6.54
N GLU A 40 9.07 19.73 6.62
CA GLU A 40 9.98 19.55 7.75
C GLU A 40 11.37 20.11 7.40
N GLN A 41 11.94 20.92 8.30
CA GLN A 41 13.34 21.36 8.22
C GLN A 41 14.05 20.98 9.52
N ILE A 42 15.10 20.16 9.40
CA ILE A 42 15.90 19.70 10.54
C ILE A 42 17.21 20.50 10.55
N GLU A 43 17.41 21.35 11.56
CA GLU A 43 18.67 22.04 11.82
C GLU A 43 19.44 21.25 12.89
N VAL A 44 20.59 20.67 12.52
CA VAL A 44 21.44 19.90 13.43
C VAL A 44 22.65 20.72 13.84
N ASP A 45 22.68 21.17 15.10
CA ASP A 45 23.85 21.82 15.70
C ASP A 45 24.73 20.77 16.39
N SER A 46 25.75 20.27 15.69
CA SER A 46 26.70 19.34 16.30
C SER A 46 27.82 20.09 17.04
N LYS A 47 27.77 20.14 18.37
CA LYS A 47 28.94 20.53 19.18
C LYS A 47 29.82 19.31 19.46
N ARG A 48 31.00 19.24 18.83
CA ARG A 48 32.06 18.30 19.24
C ARG A 48 33.00 19.00 20.24
N SER A 49 32.97 18.58 21.50
CA SER A 49 34.06 18.89 22.43
C SER A 49 35.18 17.85 22.27
N PRO A 50 36.46 18.25 22.19
CA PRO A 50 37.56 17.30 22.15
C PRO A 50 37.96 16.83 23.56
N ASN A 51 38.27 15.53 23.61
CA ASN A 51 39.22 14.79 24.46
C ASN A 51 39.30 15.11 25.96
N HIS A 52 38.73 14.22 26.79
CA HIS A 52 39.45 13.21 27.61
C HIS A 52 38.56 12.81 28.79
N GLY A 53 38.37 11.49 28.94
CA GLY A 53 37.60 10.89 30.04
C GLY A 53 36.13 10.75 29.71
N GLY A 54 35.66 9.50 29.60
CA GLY A 54 34.32 9.13 29.13
C GLY A 54 33.21 9.96 29.77
N LYS A 55 32.51 10.73 28.95
CA LYS A 55 31.24 11.37 29.30
C LYS A 55 30.26 11.21 28.15
N GLU A 56 29.00 11.01 28.54
CA GLU A 56 27.84 10.93 27.67
C GLU A 56 27.84 12.12 26.69
N GLY A 57 27.79 11.82 25.40
CA GLY A 57 27.57 12.82 24.37
C GLY A 57 26.08 13.12 24.31
N HIS A 58 25.66 14.30 24.77
CA HIS A 58 24.33 14.82 24.54
C HIS A 58 24.31 15.50 23.17
N VAL A 59 23.49 14.99 22.26
CA VAL A 59 23.15 15.68 21.02
C VAL A 59 21.82 16.38 21.27
N HIS A 60 21.82 17.71 21.13
CA HIS A 60 20.61 18.51 21.26
C HIS A 60 20.13 18.81 19.85
N GLU A 61 18.99 18.25 19.47
CA GLU A 61 18.39 18.45 18.14
C GLU A 61 17.15 19.34 18.29
N ARG A 62 17.11 20.41 17.50
CA ARG A 62 15.97 21.33 17.45
C ARG A 62 15.25 21.13 16.13
N ILE A 63 14.07 20.54 16.18
CA ILE A 63 13.24 20.32 14.98
C ILE A 63 12.26 21.50 14.88
N LYS A 64 12.28 22.19 13.73
CA LYS A 64 11.28 23.20 13.37
C LYS A 64 10.37 22.62 12.29
N GLU A 65 9.11 22.41 12.64
CA GLU A 65 8.08 21.98 11.70
C GLU A 65 7.22 23.19 11.29
N ASP A 66 7.25 23.55 10.01
CA ASP A 66 6.32 24.51 9.42
C ASP A 66 5.14 23.75 8.80
N ILE A 67 3.97 23.88 9.41
CA ILE A 67 2.76 23.17 8.99
C ILE A 67 1.84 24.15 8.27
N THR A 68 1.54 23.85 7.00
CA THR A 68 0.47 24.53 6.27
C THR A 68 -0.72 23.58 6.15
N ILE A 69 -1.79 23.88 6.87
CA ILE A 69 -3.03 23.09 6.78
C ILE A 69 -3.97 23.80 5.82
N GLU A 70 -4.26 23.16 4.69
CA GLU A 70 -5.29 23.62 3.76
C GLU A 70 -6.59 22.88 4.05
N ARG A 71 -7.55 23.59 4.65
CA ARG A 71 -8.90 23.04 4.86
C ARG A 71 -9.78 23.46 3.68
N GLN A 72 -10.19 22.48 2.86
CA GLN A 72 -11.23 22.68 1.86
C GLN A 72 -12.61 22.35 2.45
N LYS A 73 -13.49 23.35 2.52
CA LYS A 73 -14.92 23.16 2.82
C LYS A 73 -15.74 23.85 1.74
N GLY A 74 -16.13 23.09 0.71
CA GLY A 74 -16.79 23.64 -0.48
C GLY A 74 -15.82 24.48 -1.34
N LYS A 75 -16.27 25.60 -1.90
CA LYS A 75 -15.43 26.49 -2.76
C LYS A 75 -14.45 27.41 -2.01
N LYS A 76 -14.37 27.32 -0.68
CA LYS A 76 -13.46 28.15 0.14
C LYS A 76 -12.29 27.31 0.63
N VAL A 77 -11.07 27.77 0.34
CA VAL A 77 -9.82 27.25 0.92
C VAL A 77 -9.44 28.17 2.10
N THR A 78 -9.19 27.58 3.26
CA THR A 78 -8.60 28.30 4.40
C THR A 78 -7.21 27.73 4.66
N GLN A 79 -6.18 28.56 4.51
CA GLN A 79 -4.80 28.24 4.90
C GLN A 79 -4.60 28.61 6.37
N VAL A 80 -4.19 27.64 7.17
CA VAL A 80 -3.74 27.87 8.55
C VAL A 80 -2.25 27.56 8.60
N HIS A 81 -1.45 28.57 8.94
CA HIS A 81 -0.03 28.42 9.20
C HIS A 81 0.19 28.21 10.70
N GLY A 82 0.91 27.14 11.05
CA GLY A 82 1.37 26.88 12.40
C GLY A 82 2.84 26.50 12.40
N GLN A 83 3.56 26.92 13.44
CA GLN A 83 4.94 26.53 13.68
C GLN A 83 5.00 25.66 14.93
N ILE A 84 5.56 24.47 14.82
CA ILE A 84 5.81 23.58 15.97
C ILE A 84 7.33 23.51 16.16
N VAL A 85 7.79 23.84 17.36
CA VAL A 85 9.17 23.63 17.79
C VAL A 85 9.18 22.52 18.82
N LYS A 86 9.93 21.45 18.56
CA LYS A 86 10.17 20.38 19.53
C LYS A 86 11.67 20.25 19.76
N ASP A 87 12.06 20.27 21.03
CA ASP A 87 13.40 19.94 21.47
C ASP A 87 13.42 18.43 21.78
N ILE A 88 14.38 17.70 21.21
CA ILE A 88 14.56 16.26 21.46
C ILE A 88 15.95 16.03 22.05
N ASP A 89 16.00 15.40 23.22
CA ASP A 89 17.23 14.92 23.82
C ASP A 89 17.42 13.44 23.51
N VAL A 90 18.49 13.09 22.77
CA VAL A 90 18.82 11.71 22.44
C VAL A 90 20.04 11.25 23.25
N THR A 91 19.85 10.23 24.09
CA THR A 91 20.94 9.57 24.82
C THR A 91 21.33 8.27 24.11
N ARG A 92 22.54 8.20 23.55
CA ARG A 92 23.04 6.99 22.88
C ARG A 92 23.82 6.13 23.88
N LYS A 93 23.30 4.94 24.22
CA LYS A 93 24.07 3.93 24.97
C LYS A 93 24.68 2.92 24.00
N ALA A 94 26.00 2.75 24.06
CA ALA A 94 26.69 1.65 23.40
C ALA A 94 26.55 0.39 24.25
N GLY A 95 25.95 -0.68 23.71
CA GLY A 95 25.76 -1.94 24.42
C GLY A 95 25.81 -3.13 23.46
N HIS A 96 26.65 -4.09 23.80
CA HIS A 96 26.96 -5.33 23.08
C HIS A 96 25.78 -6.32 22.98
N ASP A 97 25.71 -6.94 21.81
CA ASP A 97 25.16 -8.25 21.39
C ASP A 97 24.23 -9.03 22.34
N GLU A 98 22.96 -9.12 21.96
CA GLU A 98 22.16 -10.37 22.01
C GLU A 98 20.93 -10.19 21.11
N VAL A 99 20.81 -11.00 20.06
CA VAL A 99 19.66 -10.95 19.13
C VAL A 99 18.48 -11.68 19.77
N THR A 100 17.74 -10.97 20.61
CA THR A 100 16.41 -11.38 21.05
C THR A 100 15.41 -11.13 19.93
N GLU A 101 14.72 -12.18 19.48
CA GLU A 101 13.60 -12.07 18.54
C GLU A 101 12.55 -11.09 19.07
N THR A 102 12.25 -10.07 18.27
CA THR A 102 11.27 -9.02 18.59
C THR A 102 9.85 -9.56 18.45
N THR A 103 9.02 -9.36 19.48
CA THR A 103 7.62 -9.80 19.51
C THR A 103 6.66 -8.91 18.71
N THR A 104 7.14 -7.83 18.08
CA THR A 104 6.34 -7.04 17.15
C THR A 104 6.65 -7.42 15.71
N LEU A 105 5.61 -7.82 14.96
CA LEU A 105 5.71 -8.13 13.54
C LEU A 105 6.06 -6.90 12.67
N GLN A 106 6.00 -5.70 13.23
CA GLN A 106 6.09 -4.44 12.49
C GLN A 106 6.90 -3.38 13.26
N HIS A 107 7.89 -2.78 12.60
CA HIS A 107 8.60 -1.59 13.08
C HIS A 107 8.34 -0.41 12.14
N VAL A 108 8.08 0.78 12.67
CA VAL A 108 7.83 1.97 11.84
C VAL A 108 9.17 2.56 11.41
N HIS A 109 9.56 2.35 10.15
CA HIS A 109 10.59 3.14 9.49
C HIS A 109 9.91 4.27 8.70
N ALA A 110 9.81 5.47 9.27
CA ALA A 110 9.19 6.60 8.59
C ALA A 110 10.22 7.37 7.75
N THR A 111 10.00 7.44 6.43
CA THR A 111 10.66 8.39 5.55
C THR A 111 9.58 9.22 4.89
N VAL A 112 9.47 10.49 5.27
CA VAL A 112 8.40 11.38 4.80
C VAL A 112 8.94 12.26 3.68
N PHE A 113 8.41 12.08 2.47
CA PHE A 113 8.67 12.97 1.36
C PHE A 113 7.36 13.23 0.60
N GLY A 114 7.10 14.48 0.27
CA GLY A 114 5.92 14.84 -0.52
C GLY A 114 6.13 14.47 -1.99
N ILE A 115 5.45 13.45 -2.46
CA ILE A 115 5.38 13.14 -3.90
C ILE A 115 4.16 13.86 -4.46
N ALA A 116 4.37 14.73 -5.44
CA ALA A 116 3.30 15.19 -6.32
C ALA A 116 3.27 14.26 -7.53
N GLU A 117 2.19 13.49 -7.69
CA GLU A 117 1.99 12.68 -8.88
C GLU A 117 1.15 13.46 -9.89
N VAL A 118 1.66 13.56 -11.12
CA VAL A 118 0.93 14.08 -12.26
C VAL A 118 0.86 12.96 -13.29
N GLU A 119 -0.29 12.29 -13.35
CA GLU A 119 -0.53 11.23 -14.33
C GLU A 119 -0.80 11.86 -15.71
N MET A 120 0.02 11.51 -16.69
CA MET A 120 -0.10 11.99 -18.05
C MET A 120 -0.75 10.92 -18.93
N THR A 121 -2.06 11.00 -19.12
CA THR A 121 -2.79 10.10 -20.02
C THR A 121 -2.84 10.66 -21.44
N PRO A 122 -2.71 9.83 -22.49
CA PRO A 122 -2.88 10.31 -23.86
C PRO A 122 -4.32 10.80 -24.08
N PRO A 123 -4.56 11.81 -24.95
CA PRO A 123 -5.90 12.25 -25.26
C PRO A 123 -6.80 11.10 -25.74
N HIS A 124 -7.97 10.97 -25.13
CA HIS A 124 -9.00 10.03 -25.55
C HIS A 124 -10.40 10.55 -25.15
N PRO A 125 -11.47 10.21 -25.90
CA PRO A 125 -12.83 10.42 -25.40
C PRO A 125 -13.06 9.59 -24.12
N PRO A 126 -14.08 9.92 -23.30
CA PRO A 126 -14.50 9.05 -22.20
C PRO A 126 -14.58 7.59 -22.68
N ARG A 127 -13.88 6.70 -21.99
CA ARG A 127 -13.87 5.29 -22.36
C ARG A 127 -15.16 4.66 -21.84
N GLU A 128 -15.93 4.09 -22.76
CA GLU A 128 -17.05 3.22 -22.42
C GLU A 128 -16.58 1.76 -22.40
N ASP A 129 -17.28 0.97 -21.60
CA ASP A 129 -17.13 -0.48 -21.55
C ASP A 129 -17.43 -1.07 -22.93
N THR A 130 -16.48 -1.86 -23.46
CA THR A 130 -16.73 -2.54 -24.73
C THR A 130 -17.56 -3.80 -24.52
N PRO A 131 -18.26 -4.29 -25.56
CA PRO A 131 -18.89 -5.61 -25.51
C PRO A 131 -17.90 -6.73 -25.18
N LEU A 132 -16.62 -6.59 -25.55
CA LEU A 132 -15.59 -7.56 -25.18
C LEU A 132 -15.31 -7.50 -23.68
N TYR A 133 -15.04 -6.31 -23.13
CA TYR A 133 -14.81 -6.10 -21.71
C TYR A 133 -15.96 -6.65 -20.86
N MET A 134 -17.20 -6.29 -21.17
CA MET A 134 -18.36 -6.77 -20.41
C MET A 134 -18.45 -8.30 -20.39
N ARG A 135 -18.19 -8.96 -21.53
CA ARG A 135 -18.18 -10.43 -21.61
C ARG A 135 -17.03 -11.02 -20.81
N THR A 136 -15.82 -10.46 -20.94
CA THR A 136 -14.63 -10.93 -20.22
C THR A 136 -14.81 -10.75 -18.72
N HIS A 137 -15.28 -9.58 -18.27
CA HIS A 137 -15.60 -9.29 -16.88
C HIS A 137 -16.62 -10.28 -16.32
N HIS A 138 -17.78 -10.44 -16.98
CA HIS A 138 -18.80 -11.40 -16.54
C HIS A 138 -18.24 -12.83 -16.47
N ARG A 139 -17.44 -13.24 -17.47
CA ARG A 139 -16.83 -14.56 -17.49
C ARG A 139 -15.88 -14.74 -16.31
N LEU A 140 -14.97 -13.80 -16.07
CA LEU A 140 -13.99 -13.88 -14.98
C LEU A 140 -14.66 -13.84 -13.61
N VAL A 141 -15.55 -12.87 -13.38
CA VAL A 141 -16.13 -12.56 -12.08
C VAL A 141 -17.32 -13.47 -11.73
N ILE A 142 -18.23 -13.70 -12.68
CA ILE A 142 -19.49 -14.42 -12.42
C ILE A 142 -19.39 -15.89 -12.83
N THR A 143 -18.89 -16.16 -14.05
CA THR A 143 -18.91 -17.53 -14.60
C THR A 143 -17.82 -18.41 -14.00
N LEU A 144 -16.59 -17.90 -13.92
CA LEU A 144 -15.44 -18.61 -13.37
C LEU A 144 -15.28 -18.39 -11.87
N ASP A 145 -16.03 -17.43 -11.31
CA ASP A 145 -15.94 -17.01 -9.90
C ASP A 145 -14.48 -16.81 -9.47
N THR A 146 -13.70 -16.17 -10.35
CA THR A 146 -12.26 -15.98 -10.19
C THR A 146 -12.04 -15.15 -8.92
N PRO A 147 -11.16 -15.58 -8.00
CA PRO A 147 -10.94 -14.86 -6.76
C PRO A 147 -10.16 -13.57 -7.02
N CYS A 148 -10.32 -12.59 -6.13
CA CYS A 148 -9.42 -11.45 -6.03
C CYS A 148 -7.97 -11.96 -5.95
N ALA A 149 -7.10 -11.42 -6.82
CA ALA A 149 -5.70 -11.81 -6.90
C ALA A 149 -4.92 -11.55 -5.61
N ILE A 150 -5.43 -10.69 -4.72
CA ILE A 150 -4.78 -10.33 -3.46
C ILE A 150 -5.30 -11.13 -2.27
N CYS A 151 -6.60 -11.04 -1.97
CA CYS A 151 -7.16 -11.62 -0.76
C CYS A 151 -7.94 -12.92 -0.96
N GLY A 152 -8.10 -13.39 -2.19
CA GLY A 152 -8.82 -14.63 -2.47
C GLY A 152 -10.36 -14.52 -2.43
N VAL A 153 -10.92 -13.37 -2.04
CA VAL A 153 -12.39 -13.14 -2.00
C VAL A 153 -12.99 -13.34 -3.38
N ARG A 154 -14.13 -14.02 -3.46
CA ARG A 154 -14.87 -14.33 -4.69
C ARG A 154 -16.18 -13.59 -4.73
N HIS A 155 -16.81 -13.56 -5.91
CA HIS A 155 -18.14 -13.00 -6.04
C HIS A 155 -19.14 -13.81 -5.20
N SER A 156 -19.03 -15.14 -5.24
CA SER A 156 -19.87 -16.06 -4.45
C SER A 156 -19.70 -15.93 -2.93
N THR A 157 -18.58 -15.37 -2.45
CA THR A 157 -18.24 -15.31 -1.01
C THR A 157 -18.40 -13.92 -0.40
N LEU A 158 -18.87 -12.91 -1.15
CA LEU A 158 -19.01 -11.53 -0.66
C LEU A 158 -19.85 -11.42 0.62
N SER A 159 -20.87 -12.27 0.76
CA SER A 159 -21.76 -12.29 1.93
C SER A 159 -21.24 -13.11 3.12
N ASN A 160 -20.12 -13.84 2.98
CA ASN A 160 -19.58 -14.70 4.03
C ASN A 160 -18.42 -13.99 4.75
N PRO A 161 -18.57 -13.52 6.00
CA PRO A 161 -17.51 -12.82 6.72
C PRO A 161 -16.24 -13.64 6.96
N ARG A 162 -16.34 -14.97 6.95
CA ARG A 162 -15.16 -15.85 7.11
C ARG A 162 -14.31 -15.93 5.85
N GLU A 163 -14.95 -15.86 4.69
CA GLU A 163 -14.30 -15.89 3.38
C GLU A 163 -14.10 -14.49 2.77
N ASN A 164 -14.71 -13.47 3.38
CA ASN A 164 -14.57 -12.05 3.06
C ASN A 164 -14.16 -11.24 4.31
N PRO A 165 -12.94 -11.45 4.84
CA PRO A 165 -12.47 -10.75 6.04
C PRO A 165 -12.23 -9.25 5.80
N PHE A 166 -12.14 -8.82 4.53
CA PHE A 166 -11.97 -7.42 4.15
C PHE A 166 -13.31 -6.68 4.00
N HIS A 167 -14.43 -7.37 4.17
CA HIS A 167 -15.78 -6.82 3.96
C HIS A 167 -15.93 -6.15 2.59
N ALA A 168 -15.30 -6.72 1.57
CA ALA A 168 -15.44 -6.30 0.19
C ALA A 168 -16.91 -6.32 -0.23
N GLN A 169 -17.33 -5.32 -1.00
CA GLN A 169 -18.71 -5.20 -1.47
C GLN A 169 -18.89 -5.66 -2.91
N ALA A 170 -17.79 -5.70 -3.68
CA ALA A 170 -17.82 -6.09 -5.08
C ALA A 170 -16.53 -6.80 -5.49
N ILE A 171 -16.64 -7.57 -6.58
CA ILE A 171 -15.51 -8.05 -7.37
C ILE A 171 -15.51 -7.30 -8.70
N GLU A 172 -14.35 -6.78 -9.05
CA GLU A 172 -14.09 -5.89 -10.17
C GLU A 172 -12.95 -6.47 -11.04
N THR A 173 -12.82 -5.97 -12.26
CA THR A 173 -11.66 -6.26 -13.11
C THR A 173 -10.84 -4.99 -13.33
N HIS A 174 -9.53 -5.15 -13.33
CA HIS A 174 -8.53 -4.10 -13.49
C HIS A 174 -7.64 -4.40 -14.70
N HIS A 175 -7.35 -3.40 -15.53
CA HIS A 175 -6.52 -3.54 -16.72
C HIS A 175 -5.02 -3.63 -16.35
N TYR A 176 -4.43 -4.82 -16.44
CA TYR A 176 -3.02 -5.06 -16.10
C TYR A 176 -2.37 -6.07 -17.07
N PRO A 177 -1.17 -5.81 -17.60
CA PRO A 177 -0.27 -4.69 -17.24
C PRO A 177 -0.49 -3.41 -18.05
N VAL A 178 -1.44 -3.40 -19.00
CA VAL A 178 -1.69 -2.23 -19.85
C VAL A 178 -3.04 -1.62 -19.53
N GLU A 179 -3.01 -0.44 -18.91
CA GLU A 179 -4.20 0.34 -18.62
C GLU A 179 -4.94 0.77 -19.89
N ARG A 180 -6.27 0.73 -19.85
CA ARG A 180 -7.09 1.12 -21.00
C ARG A 180 -6.96 2.60 -21.35
N SER A 181 -6.68 3.46 -20.37
CA SER A 181 -6.39 4.88 -20.57
C SER A 181 -5.13 5.08 -21.44
N LEU A 182 -4.14 4.19 -21.31
CA LEU A 182 -2.85 4.27 -22.01
C LEU A 182 -2.85 3.63 -23.39
N LEU A 183 -3.95 3.00 -23.82
CA LEU A 183 -4.04 2.30 -25.12
C LEU A 183 -3.53 3.15 -26.30
N ASN A 184 -3.80 4.45 -26.34
CA ASN A 184 -3.36 5.32 -27.45
C ASN A 184 -1.85 5.61 -27.45
N ALA A 185 -1.17 5.39 -26.33
CA ALA A 185 0.29 5.56 -26.19
C ALA A 185 1.07 4.25 -26.41
N CYS A 186 0.38 3.10 -26.46
CA CYS A 186 1.04 1.80 -26.61
C CYS A 186 1.47 1.50 -28.05
N ASP A 187 2.67 0.94 -28.20
CA ASP A 187 3.19 0.41 -29.46
C ASP A 187 2.89 -1.10 -29.56
N PRO A 188 2.07 -1.56 -30.53
CA PRO A 188 1.75 -2.97 -30.68
C PRO A 188 2.98 -3.84 -30.96
N ARG A 189 4.05 -3.30 -31.57
CA ARG A 189 5.29 -4.07 -31.81
C ARG A 189 6.01 -4.38 -30.50
N LYS A 190 6.04 -3.43 -29.56
CA LYS A 190 6.62 -3.64 -28.23
C LYS A 190 5.79 -4.59 -27.40
N LEU A 191 4.47 -4.43 -27.41
CA LEU A 191 3.57 -5.38 -26.73
C LEU A 191 3.67 -6.78 -27.32
N GLY A 192 3.81 -6.91 -28.65
CA GLY A 192 3.98 -8.19 -29.33
C GLY A 192 5.19 -9.02 -28.89
N VAL A 193 6.21 -8.39 -28.31
CA VAL A 193 7.37 -9.10 -27.71
C VAL A 193 6.94 -9.87 -26.46
N VAL A 194 6.09 -9.28 -25.62
CA VAL A 194 5.61 -9.85 -24.35
C VAL A 194 4.35 -10.69 -24.57
N PHE A 195 3.48 -10.24 -25.47
CA PHE A 195 2.18 -10.79 -25.80
C PHE A 195 2.11 -11.12 -27.30
N PRO A 196 2.63 -12.28 -27.76
CA PRO A 196 2.75 -12.61 -29.18
C PRO A 196 1.44 -12.60 -29.99
N GLN A 197 0.28 -12.61 -29.32
CA GLN A 197 -1.03 -12.43 -29.96
C GLN A 197 -1.27 -10.99 -30.46
N VAL A 198 -0.54 -10.01 -29.93
CA VAL A 198 -0.58 -8.59 -30.34
C VAL A 198 0.35 -8.40 -31.52
N LYS A 199 -0.22 -8.20 -32.72
CA LYS A 199 0.52 -8.06 -33.99
C LYS A 199 0.41 -6.64 -34.57
N ASP A 200 -0.68 -5.96 -34.27
CA ASP A 200 -1.09 -4.69 -34.85
C ASP A 200 -2.02 -3.94 -33.87
N ARG A 201 -2.48 -2.76 -34.29
CA ARG A 201 -3.39 -1.94 -33.48
C ARG A 201 -4.68 -2.66 -33.11
N LYS A 202 -5.27 -3.41 -34.05
CA LYS A 202 -6.55 -4.09 -33.87
C LYS A 202 -6.44 -5.21 -32.85
N SER A 203 -5.40 -6.03 -32.94
CA SER A 203 -5.11 -7.10 -31.98
C SER A 203 -4.70 -6.54 -30.61
N MET A 204 -4.05 -5.38 -30.56
CA MET A 204 -3.79 -4.67 -29.30
C MET A 204 -5.09 -4.21 -28.63
N GLU A 205 -6.01 -3.60 -29.37
CA GLU A 205 -7.31 -3.18 -28.84
C GLU A 205 -8.14 -4.37 -28.31
N ALA A 206 -8.09 -5.50 -29.00
CA ALA A 206 -8.70 -6.73 -28.51
C ALA A 206 -8.00 -7.27 -27.26
N PHE A 207 -6.66 -7.17 -27.18
CA PHE A 207 -5.88 -7.59 -26.02
C PHE A 207 -6.21 -6.76 -24.76
N ILE A 208 -6.43 -5.44 -24.89
CA ILE A 208 -6.72 -4.60 -23.72
C ILE A 208 -7.89 -5.15 -22.89
N ASP A 209 -8.97 -5.60 -23.53
CA ASP A 209 -10.16 -6.12 -22.83
C ASP A 209 -10.20 -7.66 -22.72
N SER A 210 -9.07 -8.33 -22.99
CA SER A 210 -8.95 -9.78 -22.94
C SER A 210 -8.67 -10.30 -21.53
N GLU A 211 -8.88 -11.60 -21.30
CA GLU A 211 -8.57 -12.23 -20.00
C GLU A 211 -7.08 -12.10 -19.65
N GLU A 212 -6.21 -12.03 -20.67
CA GLU A 212 -4.77 -11.91 -20.50
C GLU A 212 -4.30 -10.53 -20.01
N ASN A 213 -5.15 -9.50 -20.10
CA ASN A 213 -4.87 -8.15 -19.61
C ASN A 213 -5.83 -7.71 -18.49
N LEU A 214 -6.65 -8.62 -17.95
CA LEU A 214 -7.55 -8.31 -16.83
C LEU A 214 -7.14 -9.08 -15.57
N MET A 215 -6.96 -8.33 -14.50
CA MET A 215 -6.77 -8.84 -13.15
C MET A 215 -8.07 -8.72 -12.37
N VAL A 216 -8.48 -9.79 -11.69
CA VAL A 216 -9.68 -9.78 -10.84
C VAL A 216 -9.31 -9.28 -9.46
N LEU A 217 -9.99 -8.26 -8.96
CA LEU A 217 -9.75 -7.63 -7.66
C LEU A 217 -11.08 -7.41 -6.93
N CYS A 218 -11.07 -7.42 -5.60
CA CYS A 218 -12.21 -6.85 -4.87
C CYS A 218 -12.14 -5.32 -4.85
N ASP A 219 -13.24 -4.65 -4.56
CA ASP A 219 -13.32 -3.19 -4.46
C ASP A 219 -12.29 -2.59 -3.49
N ILE A 220 -11.92 -3.31 -2.42
CA ILE A 220 -10.87 -2.91 -1.49
C ILE A 220 -9.49 -2.93 -2.17
N HIS A 221 -9.09 -4.04 -2.78
CA HIS A 221 -7.79 -4.16 -3.45
C HIS A 221 -7.74 -3.46 -4.82
N HIS A 222 -8.88 -3.01 -5.34
CA HIS A 222 -8.90 -2.17 -6.53
C HIS A 222 -8.74 -0.69 -6.16
N ARG A 223 -9.45 -0.19 -5.15
CA ARG A 223 -9.65 1.27 -4.94
C ARG A 223 -9.43 1.77 -3.52
N HIS A 224 -9.11 0.93 -2.53
CA HIS A 224 -8.91 1.43 -1.17
C HIS A 224 -7.61 2.25 -1.08
N PRO A 225 -7.58 3.41 -0.40
CA PRO A 225 -6.38 4.25 -0.30
C PRO A 225 -5.12 3.55 0.25
N HIS A 226 -5.29 2.52 1.09
CA HIS A 226 -4.18 1.81 1.74
C HIS A 226 -3.90 0.40 1.18
N TYR A 227 -4.76 -0.12 0.30
CA TYR A 227 -4.66 -1.50 -0.22
C TYR A 227 -4.81 -1.59 -1.74
N GLY A 228 -5.41 -0.58 -2.35
CA GLY A 228 -5.85 -0.57 -3.73
C GLY A 228 -4.71 -0.30 -4.69
N ILE A 229 -4.67 -1.04 -5.80
CA ILE A 229 -3.67 -0.88 -6.87
C ILE A 229 -3.60 0.55 -7.42
N HIS A 230 -4.70 1.30 -7.37
CA HIS A 230 -4.76 2.70 -7.82
C HIS A 230 -4.21 3.73 -6.83
N HIS A 231 -3.84 3.33 -5.61
CA HIS A 231 -3.48 4.26 -4.54
C HIS A 231 -2.13 4.02 -3.89
N ILE A 232 -1.58 2.81 -4.01
CA ILE A 232 -0.31 2.46 -3.38
C ILE A 232 0.72 2.07 -4.43
N LEU A 233 2.00 2.07 -4.03
CA LEU A 233 3.08 1.73 -4.93
C LEU A 233 2.98 0.26 -5.36
N ALA A 234 3.42 -0.05 -6.58
CA ALA A 234 3.31 -1.40 -7.14
C ALA A 234 3.93 -2.48 -6.22
N GLN A 235 5.09 -2.23 -5.63
CA GLN A 235 5.71 -3.19 -4.71
C GLN A 235 4.89 -3.40 -3.43
N ASP A 236 4.25 -2.35 -2.93
CA ASP A 236 3.40 -2.41 -1.73
C ASP A 236 2.10 -3.14 -2.04
N PHE A 237 1.59 -3.00 -3.27
CA PHE A 237 0.45 -3.76 -3.77
C PHE A 237 0.76 -5.25 -3.90
N PHE A 238 1.81 -5.59 -4.65
CA PHE A 238 2.11 -6.98 -5.00
C PHE A 238 2.62 -7.83 -3.83
N VAL A 239 3.10 -7.22 -2.74
CA VAL A 239 3.57 -7.97 -1.56
C VAL A 239 2.44 -8.44 -0.66
N GLN A 240 1.27 -7.78 -0.69
CA GLN A 240 0.14 -8.05 0.23
C GLN A 240 -0.26 -9.52 0.39
N PRO A 241 -0.33 -10.36 -0.67
CA PRO A 241 -0.73 -11.77 -0.54
C PRO A 241 0.23 -12.62 0.30
N PHE A 242 1.45 -12.14 0.51
CA PHE A 242 2.53 -12.88 1.17
C PHE A 242 2.79 -12.41 2.60
N LEU A 243 2.09 -11.37 3.05
CA LEU A 243 2.26 -10.81 4.37
C LEU A 243 1.52 -11.63 5.43
N PHE A 244 2.01 -11.55 6.66
CA PHE A 244 1.26 -12.05 7.81
C PHE A 244 -0.07 -11.30 7.94
N ASN A 245 -1.10 -12.02 8.41
CA ASN A 245 -2.40 -11.42 8.65
C ASN A 245 -2.28 -10.23 9.61
N GLY A 246 -2.93 -9.11 9.27
CA GLY A 246 -2.86 -7.86 10.04
C GLY A 246 -1.61 -7.01 9.78
N TYR A 247 -0.66 -7.47 8.96
CA TYR A 247 0.46 -6.61 8.55
C TYR A 247 -0.03 -5.57 7.55
N GLN A 248 0.04 -4.30 7.94
CA GLN A 248 -0.21 -3.14 7.08
C GLN A 248 1.09 -2.60 6.47
N VAL A 249 1.16 -2.53 5.14
CA VAL A 249 2.27 -1.88 4.41
C VAL A 249 2.10 -0.36 4.39
N VAL A 250 0.85 0.07 4.20
CA VAL A 250 0.45 1.48 4.21
C VAL A 250 -0.57 1.67 5.33
N ALA A 251 -0.38 2.72 6.12
CA ALA A 251 -1.20 3.04 7.27
C ALA A 251 -1.40 4.56 7.34
N ASP A 252 -2.50 5.00 7.94
CA ASP A 252 -2.66 6.42 8.27
C ASP A 252 -1.83 6.81 9.49
N LEU A 253 -1.83 8.11 9.83
CA LEU A 253 -1.09 8.64 10.97
C LEU A 253 -1.59 8.10 12.32
N GLU A 254 -2.85 7.70 12.42
CA GLU A 254 -3.40 7.15 13.65
C GLU A 254 -2.94 5.70 13.85
N ASP A 255 -3.02 4.90 12.79
CA ASP A 255 -2.55 3.52 12.76
C ASP A 255 -1.04 3.43 12.95
N ALA A 256 -0.27 4.31 12.30
CA ALA A 256 1.17 4.44 12.56
C ALA A 256 1.47 4.71 14.05
N LYS A 257 0.71 5.62 14.70
CA LYS A 257 0.85 5.88 16.14
C LYS A 257 0.53 4.65 16.98
N LYS A 258 -0.51 3.89 16.64
CA LYS A 258 -0.86 2.64 17.36
C LYS A 258 0.28 1.63 17.29
N VAL A 259 0.88 1.43 16.10
CA VAL A 259 2.03 0.55 15.91
C VAL A 259 3.24 1.02 16.71
N MET A 260 3.54 2.33 16.72
CA MET A 260 4.62 2.90 17.53
C MET A 260 4.43 2.63 19.03
N VAL A 261 3.22 2.84 19.57
CA VAL A 261 2.91 2.57 20.98
C VAL A 261 3.06 1.07 21.31
N ALA A 262 2.63 0.19 20.41
CA ALA A 262 2.81 -1.26 20.58
C ALA A 262 4.30 -1.64 20.60
N ASN A 263 5.10 -1.06 19.71
CA ASN A 263 6.55 -1.25 19.66
C ASN A 263 7.24 -0.77 20.94
N GLU A 264 6.89 0.41 21.43
CA GLU A 264 7.44 0.92 22.69
C GLU A 264 7.13 0.02 23.88
N ARG A 265 5.91 -0.55 23.95
CA ARG A 265 5.54 -1.49 25.01
C ARG A 265 6.42 -2.74 24.98
N VAL A 266 6.66 -3.29 23.80
CA VAL A 266 7.55 -4.44 23.61
C VAL A 266 8.97 -4.08 24.04
N ILE A 267 9.53 -2.97 23.56
CA ILE A 267 10.87 -2.50 23.94
C ILE A 267 11.00 -2.37 25.46
N ARG A 268 10.05 -1.72 26.14
CA ARG A 268 10.07 -1.55 27.61
C ARG A 268 10.04 -2.89 28.34
N SER A 269 9.23 -3.84 27.86
CA SER A 269 9.12 -5.18 28.48
C SER A 269 10.41 -5.99 28.39
N HIS A 270 11.24 -5.75 27.37
CA HIS A 270 12.55 -6.37 27.22
C HIS A 270 13.64 -5.62 28.01
N GLN A 271 13.51 -4.31 28.18
CA GLN A 271 14.44 -3.52 29.00
C GLN A 271 14.27 -3.74 30.51
N SER A 272 13.05 -3.95 31.00
CA SER A 272 12.78 -4.17 32.43
C SER A 272 13.12 -5.58 32.92
N LYS A 273 13.59 -6.47 32.03
CA LYS A 273 14.01 -7.85 32.34
C LYS A 273 15.55 -8.00 32.43
N LYS A 274 16.30 -6.91 32.29
CA LYS A 274 17.74 -6.83 32.60
C LYS A 274 17.94 -6.32 34.02
#